data_AF-A0A4V1Q4G8-F1
#
_entry.id   AF-A0A4V1Q4G8-F1
#
_cell.length_a   1.000
_cell.length_b   1.000
_cell.length_c   1.000
_cell.angle_alpha   90.00
_cell.angle_beta   90.00
_cell.angle_gamma   90.00
#
_symmetry.space_group_name_H-M   'P 1'
#
loop_
_entity.id
_entity.type
_entity.pdbx_description
1 polymer ?
#
loop_
_entity_poly.entity_id
_entity_poly.type
_entity_poly.pdbx_seq_one_letter_code
_entity_poly.pdbx_strand_id
1 'polypeptide(L)'
;MDDLKLEIGKEIHESLTQEALDALNLFVWAGCCMHKDQNSFKGGADAMGSCWEGNGLAPPILLANKANAAKVREVLNPSRRNQPLTKEEAAAIAATTRGGVKASALAGALFNNKDDKKGYGDTHLSHLMTEFGLKETHRFPDTSNTRFNSHAEAAAELLKRLEFYLRFLEDVKFRKQKPGWTNIELNLFNALNDTSTLTELATMVLYSQSITHPYLRVVRGSGKNTVNVLNLGAFHKDVREHCQKIIDTPALLISEDADYATATLDGKPWEDGNSISAIRQLQKQDKIPHLRLAVIAFFQGAITTWVRFSSEFAPGGTIDKMTLEERDLAWMPATNDVNEGALALLPLAKRLLKVSIHWRKTYKHCSSANDLLSAISGQSDRG
;
A
#
# COMPACT_ATOMS: atom_id res chain seq x y z
N MET A 1 -16.25 -7.57 -51.29
CA MET A 1 -17.16 -6.89 -50.35
C MET A 1 -16.37 -6.18 -49.26
N ASP A 2 -15.33 -6.80 -48.70
CA ASP A 2 -14.47 -6.14 -47.71
C ASP A 2 -13.57 -5.05 -48.32
N ASP A 3 -13.13 -5.22 -49.57
CA ASP A 3 -12.39 -4.16 -50.29
C ASP A 3 -13.22 -2.89 -50.51
N LEU A 4 -14.50 -3.05 -50.87
CA LEU A 4 -15.44 -1.93 -51.04
C LEU A 4 -15.72 -1.21 -49.70
N LYS A 5 -15.80 -1.95 -48.58
CA LYS A 5 -15.94 -1.33 -47.25
C LYS A 5 -14.70 -0.53 -46.88
N LEU A 6 -13.51 -1.03 -47.23
CA LEU A 6 -12.25 -0.35 -46.96
C LEU A 6 -12.12 0.94 -47.79
N GLU A 7 -12.52 0.89 -49.06
CA GLU A 7 -12.51 2.03 -49.98
C GLU A 7 -13.48 3.14 -49.51
N ILE A 8 -14.73 2.79 -49.23
CA ILE A 8 -15.73 3.74 -48.68
C ILE A 8 -15.27 4.29 -47.32
N GLY A 9 -14.67 3.46 -46.47
CA GLY A 9 -14.15 3.89 -45.17
C GLY A 9 -13.03 4.93 -45.30
N LYS A 10 -12.14 4.77 -46.29
CA LYS A 10 -11.09 5.75 -46.59
C LYS A 10 -11.66 7.07 -47.11
N GLU A 11 -12.59 7.02 -48.07
CA GLU A 11 -13.22 8.22 -48.61
C GLU A 11 -13.94 9.02 -47.52
N ILE A 12 -14.69 8.33 -46.63
CA ILE A 12 -15.34 8.97 -45.49
C ILE A 12 -14.31 9.57 -44.55
N HIS A 13 -13.26 8.83 -44.20
CA HIS A 13 -12.20 9.31 -43.30
C HIS A 13 -11.48 10.53 -43.88
N GLU A 14 -11.15 10.55 -45.16
CA GLU A 14 -10.52 11.67 -45.85
C GLU A 14 -11.44 12.89 -45.98
N SER A 15 -12.77 12.68 -45.96
CA SER A 15 -13.77 13.75 -45.98
C SER A 15 -14.02 14.42 -44.63
N LEU A 16 -13.49 13.84 -43.53
CA LEU A 16 -13.69 14.40 -42.19
C LEU A 16 -12.96 15.73 -42.03
N THR A 17 -13.57 16.63 -41.25
CA THR A 17 -12.88 17.85 -40.81
C THR A 17 -11.71 17.47 -39.90
N GLN A 18 -10.73 18.38 -39.76
CA GLN A 18 -9.62 18.15 -38.84
C GLN A 18 -10.11 17.88 -37.40
N GLU A 19 -11.13 18.60 -36.96
CA GLU A 19 -11.77 18.40 -35.65
C GLU A 19 -12.36 16.98 -35.50
N ALA A 20 -13.06 16.47 -36.52
CA ALA A 20 -13.63 15.13 -36.49
C ALA A 20 -12.56 14.04 -36.56
N LEU A 21 -11.47 14.28 -37.30
CA LEU A 21 -10.30 13.40 -37.33
C LEU A 21 -9.59 13.36 -35.98
N ASP A 22 -9.40 14.50 -35.34
CA ASP A 22 -8.74 14.60 -34.04
C ASP A 22 -9.57 13.86 -32.98
N ALA A 23 -10.89 14.05 -32.97
CA ALA A 23 -11.81 13.31 -32.10
C ALA A 23 -11.81 11.80 -32.37
N LEU A 24 -11.78 11.37 -33.63
CA LEU A 24 -11.75 9.95 -34.01
C LEU A 24 -10.42 9.27 -33.61
N ASN A 25 -9.32 10.03 -33.64
CA ASN A 25 -7.98 9.55 -33.30
C ASN A 25 -7.61 9.77 -31.82
N LEU A 26 -8.53 10.31 -31.01
CA LEU A 26 -8.29 10.55 -29.59
C LEU A 26 -8.30 9.24 -28.80
N PHE A 27 -7.10 8.69 -28.58
CA PHE A 27 -6.87 7.55 -27.70
C PHE A 27 -6.18 7.99 -26.42
N VAL A 28 -6.87 7.84 -25.29
CA VAL A 28 -6.40 8.27 -23.97
C VAL A 28 -6.36 7.08 -23.03
N TRP A 29 -5.32 7.03 -22.22
CA TRP A 29 -5.20 6.06 -21.14
C TRP A 29 -4.72 6.77 -19.88
N ALA A 30 -5.14 6.27 -18.72
CA ALA A 30 -4.59 6.68 -17.44
C ALA A 30 -4.58 5.50 -16.47
N GLY A 31 -3.52 5.40 -15.67
CA GLY A 31 -3.41 4.33 -14.68
C GLY A 31 -4.31 4.56 -13.45
N CYS A 32 -4.62 3.49 -12.72
CA CYS A 32 -5.31 3.58 -11.43
C CYS A 32 -4.49 4.40 -10.42
N CYS A 33 -5.10 5.44 -9.81
CA CYS A 33 -4.43 6.31 -8.84
C CYS A 33 -3.90 5.55 -7.62
N MET A 34 -4.63 4.55 -7.15
CA MET A 34 -4.22 3.72 -6.01
C MET A 34 -2.90 2.99 -6.25
N HIS A 35 -2.68 2.52 -7.48
CA HIS A 35 -1.42 1.89 -7.85
C HIS A 35 -0.27 2.90 -7.98
N LYS A 36 -0.57 4.16 -8.35
CA LYS A 36 0.45 5.23 -8.38
C LYS A 36 1.00 5.50 -6.98
N ASP A 37 0.11 5.67 -6.00
CA ASP A 37 0.50 5.85 -4.60
C ASP A 37 1.22 4.60 -4.06
N GLN A 38 0.68 3.39 -4.29
CA GLN A 38 1.31 2.16 -3.80
C GLN A 38 2.70 1.92 -4.40
N ASN A 39 2.87 2.17 -5.70
CA ASN A 39 4.18 2.06 -6.32
C ASN A 39 5.13 3.11 -5.76
N SER A 40 4.66 4.34 -5.52
CA SER A 40 5.48 5.41 -4.96
C SER A 40 5.89 5.14 -3.50
N PHE A 41 4.99 4.59 -2.70
CA PHE A 41 5.29 4.06 -1.37
C PHE A 41 6.38 2.98 -1.45
N LYS A 42 6.26 2.04 -2.40
CA LYS A 42 7.26 0.99 -2.60
C LYS A 42 8.62 1.58 -2.99
N GLY A 43 8.65 2.51 -3.95
CA GLY A 43 9.87 3.18 -4.37
C GLY A 43 10.54 3.95 -3.24
N GLY A 44 9.75 4.60 -2.37
CA GLY A 44 10.26 5.22 -1.15
C GLY A 44 10.83 4.20 -0.16
N ALA A 45 10.14 3.08 0.07
CA ALA A 45 10.62 2.03 0.95
C ALA A 45 11.94 1.40 0.45
N ASP A 46 12.07 1.19 -0.86
CA ASP A 46 13.29 0.66 -1.48
C ASP A 46 14.47 1.65 -1.34
N ALA A 47 14.24 2.95 -1.54
CA ALA A 47 15.25 3.99 -1.38
C ALA A 47 15.68 4.17 0.09
N MET A 48 14.73 4.16 1.02
CA MET A 48 15.00 4.14 2.46
C MET A 48 15.79 2.90 2.88
N GLY A 49 15.44 1.71 2.40
CA GLY A 49 16.20 0.49 2.70
C GLY A 49 17.65 0.57 2.23
N SER A 50 17.89 1.26 1.11
CA SER A 50 19.24 1.46 0.55
C SER A 50 20.03 2.57 1.28
N CYS A 51 19.36 3.47 1.98
CA CYS A 51 20.01 4.64 2.59
C CYS A 51 20.91 4.29 3.78
N TRP A 52 20.62 3.18 4.48
CA TRP A 52 21.43 2.72 5.61
C TRP A 52 22.86 2.46 5.21
N GLU A 53 23.07 1.59 4.21
CA GLU A 53 24.40 1.24 3.69
C GLU A 53 25.07 2.45 3.03
N GLY A 54 24.32 3.22 2.23
CA GLY A 54 24.84 4.41 1.56
C GLY A 54 25.37 5.50 2.50
N ASN A 55 24.95 5.49 3.77
CA ASN A 55 25.40 6.43 4.80
C ASN A 55 26.29 5.78 5.88
N GLY A 56 26.71 4.52 5.69
CA GLY A 56 27.53 3.79 6.68
C GLY A 56 26.83 3.54 8.01
N LEU A 57 25.49 3.53 8.02
CA LEU A 57 24.67 3.28 9.20
C LEU A 57 24.31 1.80 9.34
N ALA A 58 24.03 1.35 10.56
CA ALA A 58 23.56 0.00 10.80
C ALA A 58 22.16 -0.19 10.19
N PRO A 59 21.99 -1.06 9.18
CA PRO A 59 20.68 -1.34 8.60
C PRO A 59 19.82 -2.13 9.59
N PRO A 60 18.49 -2.20 9.37
CA PRO A 60 17.62 -3.07 10.14
C PRO A 60 18.11 -4.51 10.20
N ILE A 61 17.77 -5.20 11.29
CA ILE A 61 18.14 -6.60 11.46
C ILE A 61 17.53 -7.51 10.37
N LEU A 62 18.26 -8.56 9.99
CA LEU A 62 17.77 -9.55 9.03
C LEU A 62 16.66 -10.41 9.66
N LEU A 63 15.51 -10.50 8.97
CA LEU A 63 14.32 -11.22 9.44
C LEU A 63 14.17 -12.54 8.68
N ALA A 64 15.13 -13.43 8.89
CA ALA A 64 15.27 -14.71 8.19
C ALA A 64 14.07 -15.63 8.42
N ASN A 65 13.59 -16.27 7.35
CA ASN A 65 12.60 -17.34 7.49
C ASN A 65 13.21 -18.57 8.19
N LYS A 66 12.36 -19.53 8.59
CA LYS A 66 12.80 -20.72 9.34
C LYS A 66 13.90 -21.53 8.61
N ALA A 67 13.87 -21.59 7.29
CA ALA A 67 14.84 -22.34 6.50
C ALA A 67 16.23 -21.67 6.49
N ASN A 68 16.27 -20.34 6.52
CA ASN A 68 17.51 -19.56 6.47
C ASN A 68 18.03 -19.15 7.85
N ALA A 69 17.20 -19.21 8.90
CA ALA A 69 17.50 -18.63 10.21
C ALA A 69 18.80 -19.14 10.84
N ALA A 70 19.08 -20.45 10.79
CA ALA A 70 20.32 -21.00 11.34
C ALA A 70 21.56 -20.46 10.60
N LYS A 71 21.53 -20.46 9.26
CA LYS A 71 22.62 -19.94 8.42
C LYS A 71 22.85 -18.46 8.65
N VAL A 72 21.78 -17.66 8.68
CA VAL A 72 21.88 -16.22 8.92
C VAL A 72 22.46 -15.93 10.30
N ARG A 73 22.05 -16.68 11.35
CA ARG A 73 22.64 -16.52 12.69
C ARG A 73 24.12 -16.89 12.74
N GLU A 74 24.52 -17.93 12.03
CA GLU A 74 25.92 -18.35 11.96
C GLU A 74 26.78 -17.29 11.26
N VAL A 75 26.31 -16.76 10.14
CA VAL A 75 26.99 -15.70 9.38
C VAL A 75 27.12 -14.41 10.20
N LEU A 76 26.10 -14.05 10.97
CA LEU A 76 26.09 -12.85 11.81
C LEU A 76 26.85 -13.05 13.14
N ASN A 77 27.37 -14.25 13.42
CA ASN A 77 28.12 -14.51 14.63
C ASN A 77 29.43 -13.69 14.61
N PRO A 78 29.72 -12.87 15.64
CA PRO A 78 30.95 -12.09 15.72
C PRO A 78 32.23 -12.92 15.54
N SER A 79 32.21 -14.18 15.97
CA SER A 79 33.35 -15.12 15.84
C SER A 79 33.65 -15.51 14.38
N ARG A 80 32.73 -15.28 13.45
CA ARG A 80 32.93 -15.51 12.00
C ARG A 80 33.18 -14.23 11.21
N ARG A 81 33.36 -13.08 11.87
CA ARG A 81 33.67 -11.81 11.21
C ARG A 81 34.91 -11.97 10.31
N ASN A 82 34.84 -11.42 9.09
CA ASN A 82 35.88 -11.48 8.05
C ASN A 82 36.16 -12.86 7.43
N GLN A 83 35.34 -13.88 7.72
CA GLN A 83 35.45 -15.15 7.01
C GLN A 83 34.65 -15.11 5.69
N PRO A 84 35.14 -15.77 4.62
CA PRO A 84 34.40 -15.85 3.38
C PRO A 84 33.09 -16.62 3.56
N LEU A 85 32.04 -16.12 2.94
CA LEU A 85 30.73 -16.79 2.90
C LEU A 85 30.79 -17.95 1.90
N THR A 86 30.23 -19.09 2.29
CA THR A 86 29.86 -20.16 1.35
C THR A 86 28.78 -19.67 0.39
N LYS A 87 28.59 -20.37 -0.74
CA LYS A 87 27.56 -20.03 -1.72
C LYS A 87 26.16 -20.10 -1.10
N GLU A 88 25.93 -21.08 -0.24
CA GLU A 88 24.66 -21.31 0.45
C GLU A 88 24.35 -20.24 1.49
N GLU A 89 25.37 -19.73 2.20
CA GLU A 89 25.23 -18.64 3.15
C GLU A 89 24.94 -17.32 2.43
N ALA A 90 25.68 -17.01 1.35
CA ALA A 90 25.44 -15.83 0.54
C ALA A 90 24.02 -15.84 -0.04
N ALA A 91 23.56 -16.98 -0.56
CA ALA A 91 22.19 -17.15 -1.05
C ALA A 91 21.14 -16.98 0.07
N ALA A 92 21.40 -17.49 1.28
CA ALA A 92 20.49 -17.35 2.42
C ALA A 92 20.35 -15.89 2.89
N ILE A 93 21.45 -15.14 2.89
CA ILE A 93 21.46 -13.70 3.19
C ILE A 93 20.71 -12.93 2.11
N ALA A 94 20.99 -13.18 0.83
CA ALA A 94 20.32 -12.52 -0.29
C ALA A 94 18.81 -12.78 -0.33
N ALA A 95 18.37 -13.97 0.07
CA ALA A 95 16.95 -14.33 0.16
C ALA A 95 16.26 -13.79 1.44
N THR A 96 17.01 -13.22 2.38
CA THR A 96 16.47 -12.68 3.63
C THR A 96 16.26 -11.18 3.54
N THR A 97 15.04 -10.75 3.84
CA THR A 97 14.67 -9.34 3.90
C THR A 97 14.68 -8.81 5.34
N ARG A 98 14.56 -7.49 5.49
CA ARG A 98 14.69 -6.75 6.75
C ARG A 98 13.72 -5.55 6.78
N GLY A 99 13.71 -4.82 7.88
CA GLY A 99 13.09 -3.49 7.94
C GLY A 99 11.57 -3.46 8.16
N GLY A 100 11.00 -2.26 8.11
CA GLY A 100 9.61 -1.97 8.49
C GLY A 100 8.57 -2.67 7.62
N VAL A 101 8.82 -2.78 6.30
CA VAL A 101 7.93 -3.51 5.39
C VAL A 101 7.89 -5.00 5.74
N LYS A 102 9.05 -5.59 6.05
CA LYS A 102 9.09 -7.00 6.46
C LYS A 102 8.48 -7.20 7.84
N ALA A 103 8.76 -6.31 8.80
CA ALA A 103 8.19 -6.37 10.14
C ALA A 103 6.65 -6.29 10.11
N SER A 104 6.08 -5.34 9.36
CA SER A 104 4.63 -5.22 9.15
C SER A 104 4.04 -6.47 8.48
N ALA A 105 4.72 -7.07 7.50
CA ALA A 105 4.30 -8.32 6.89
C ALA A 105 4.27 -9.50 7.88
N LEU A 106 5.27 -9.60 8.76
CA LEU A 106 5.31 -10.64 9.80
C LEU A 106 4.21 -10.41 10.84
N ALA A 107 3.96 -9.16 11.21
CA ALA A 107 2.87 -8.79 12.11
C ALA A 107 1.51 -9.16 11.53
N GLY A 108 1.23 -8.85 10.26
CA GLY A 108 -0.02 -9.29 9.62
C GLY A 108 -0.13 -10.81 9.52
N ALA A 109 0.97 -11.52 9.22
CA ALA A 109 0.97 -12.98 9.23
C ALA A 109 0.71 -13.59 10.62
N LEU A 110 1.03 -12.88 11.70
CA LEU A 110 0.73 -13.29 13.07
C LEU A 110 -0.67 -12.86 13.52
N PHE A 111 -1.09 -11.64 13.23
CA PHE A 111 -2.26 -11.00 13.88
C PHE A 111 -3.48 -10.88 12.97
N ASN A 112 -3.33 -11.09 11.66
CA ASN A 112 -4.43 -11.15 10.70
C ASN A 112 -4.06 -12.07 9.53
N ASN A 113 -3.78 -13.34 9.84
CA ASN A 113 -3.41 -14.33 8.85
C ASN A 113 -4.59 -14.61 7.91
N LYS A 114 -4.31 -14.85 6.62
CA LYS A 114 -5.31 -15.27 5.64
C LYS A 114 -5.93 -16.64 5.97
N ASP A 115 -5.15 -17.52 6.61
CA ASP A 115 -5.61 -18.80 7.16
C ASP A 115 -6.00 -18.56 8.61
N ASP A 116 -7.32 -18.57 8.89
CA ASP A 116 -7.90 -18.30 10.21
C ASP A 116 -7.47 -19.29 11.29
N LYS A 117 -6.93 -20.45 10.89
CA LYS A 117 -6.35 -21.45 11.80
C LYS A 117 -4.89 -21.17 12.17
N LYS A 118 -4.27 -20.15 11.56
CA LYS A 118 -2.86 -19.79 11.79
C LYS A 118 -2.73 -18.41 12.43
N GLY A 119 -1.65 -18.25 13.18
CA GLY A 119 -1.38 -17.03 13.92
C GLY A 119 -2.29 -16.90 15.14
N TYR A 120 -2.58 -15.66 15.47
CA TYR A 120 -3.20 -15.22 16.72
C TYR A 120 -4.39 -14.30 16.49
N GLY A 121 -4.99 -14.25 15.30
CA GLY A 121 -5.94 -13.17 14.94
C GLY A 121 -7.06 -12.94 15.96
N ASP A 122 -7.76 -13.99 16.39
CA ASP A 122 -8.84 -13.88 17.39
C ASP A 122 -8.30 -13.62 18.79
N THR A 123 -7.24 -14.33 19.20
CA THR A 123 -6.60 -14.15 20.51
C THR A 123 -6.05 -12.73 20.68
N HIS A 124 -5.38 -12.21 19.66
CA HIS A 124 -4.85 -10.86 19.58
C HIS A 124 -5.96 -9.83 19.69
N LEU A 125 -7.03 -9.96 18.90
CA LEU A 125 -8.17 -9.05 18.97
C LEU A 125 -8.80 -9.06 20.37
N SER A 126 -8.95 -10.24 20.98
CA SER A 126 -9.47 -10.34 22.34
C SER A 126 -8.58 -9.62 23.36
N HIS A 127 -7.25 -9.74 23.28
CA HIS A 127 -6.33 -9.04 24.19
C HIS A 127 -6.39 -7.52 24.00
N LEU A 128 -6.44 -7.07 22.75
CA LEU A 128 -6.64 -5.65 22.44
C LEU A 128 -7.95 -5.14 23.06
N MET A 129 -9.06 -5.85 22.86
CA MET A 129 -10.36 -5.48 23.40
C MET A 129 -10.37 -5.43 24.94
N THR A 130 -9.64 -6.33 25.59
CA THR A 130 -9.50 -6.33 27.06
C THR A 130 -8.70 -5.13 27.55
N GLU A 131 -7.62 -4.75 26.87
CA GLU A 131 -6.73 -3.67 27.33
C GLU A 131 -7.22 -2.27 26.96
N PHE A 132 -7.85 -2.12 25.78
CA PHE A 132 -8.21 -0.81 25.22
C PHE A 132 -9.71 -0.62 24.95
N GLY A 133 -10.52 -1.67 25.09
CA GLY A 133 -11.96 -1.62 24.88
C GLY A 133 -12.39 -1.80 23.42
N LEU A 134 -13.68 -2.11 23.22
CA LEU A 134 -14.26 -2.45 21.91
C LEU A 134 -14.25 -1.29 20.91
N LYS A 135 -14.41 -0.04 21.36
CA LYS A 135 -14.52 1.12 20.46
C LYS A 135 -13.18 1.55 19.86
N GLU A 136 -12.10 1.30 20.59
CA GLU A 136 -10.74 1.72 20.23
C GLU A 136 -9.95 0.61 19.54
N THR A 137 -10.57 -0.53 19.21
CA THR A 137 -9.87 -1.72 18.70
C THR A 137 -10.48 -2.23 17.41
N HIS A 138 -9.60 -2.74 16.55
CA HIS A 138 -9.96 -3.29 15.25
C HIS A 138 -9.03 -4.46 14.92
N ARG A 139 -9.40 -5.25 13.91
CA ARG A 139 -8.52 -6.31 13.39
C ARG A 139 -7.24 -5.67 12.86
N PHE A 140 -6.10 -6.32 13.10
CA PHE A 140 -4.81 -5.86 12.61
C PHE A 140 -4.85 -5.65 11.08
N PRO A 141 -4.19 -4.62 10.53
CA PRO A 141 -4.21 -4.35 9.10
C PRO A 141 -3.83 -5.56 8.24
N ASP A 142 -4.56 -5.75 7.14
CA ASP A 142 -4.48 -6.94 6.28
C ASP A 142 -3.31 -6.87 5.29
N THR A 143 -2.08 -7.02 5.81
CA THR A 143 -0.84 -7.02 4.99
C THR A 143 -0.65 -8.33 4.22
N SER A 144 -1.50 -9.33 4.45
CA SER A 144 -1.42 -10.64 3.77
C SER A 144 -2.12 -10.63 2.41
N ASN A 145 -3.07 -9.72 2.22
CA ASN A 145 -3.71 -9.47 0.93
C ASN A 145 -3.15 -8.17 0.33
N THR A 146 -3.30 -8.02 -0.99
CA THR A 146 -2.85 -6.82 -1.73
C THR A 146 -3.79 -5.64 -1.49
N ARG A 147 -3.99 -5.24 -0.23
CA ARG A 147 -4.73 -4.03 0.12
C ARG A 147 -3.78 -2.83 0.12
N PHE A 148 -4.19 -1.77 -0.56
CA PHE A 148 -3.49 -0.49 -0.57
C PHE A 148 -3.31 0.03 0.87
N ASN A 149 -2.18 0.69 1.14
CA ASN A 149 -1.83 1.29 2.43
C ASN A 149 -1.71 0.34 3.65
N SER A 150 -1.98 -0.97 3.49
CA SER A 150 -2.02 -1.93 4.61
C SER A 150 -0.72 -2.00 5.41
N HIS A 151 0.44 -1.87 4.76
CA HIS A 151 1.74 -1.86 5.44
C HIS A 151 1.97 -0.60 6.27
N ALA A 152 1.48 0.57 5.82
CA ALA A 152 1.61 1.81 6.58
C ALA A 152 0.61 1.84 7.75
N GLU A 153 -0.60 1.32 7.56
CA GLU A 153 -1.57 1.12 8.66
C GLU A 153 -1.02 0.14 9.70
N ALA A 154 -0.39 -0.96 9.26
CA ALA A 154 0.27 -1.90 10.16
C ALA A 154 1.42 -1.24 10.93
N ALA A 155 2.22 -0.39 10.26
CA ALA A 155 3.26 0.38 10.91
C ALA A 155 2.67 1.35 11.97
N ALA A 156 1.60 2.07 11.64
CA ALA A 156 0.92 2.98 12.58
C ALA A 156 0.42 2.22 13.81
N GLU A 157 -0.23 1.08 13.61
CA GLU A 157 -0.75 0.25 14.69
C GLU A 157 0.36 -0.31 15.59
N LEU A 158 1.44 -0.82 15.00
CA LEU A 158 2.60 -1.32 15.74
C LEU A 158 3.27 -0.22 16.58
N LEU A 159 3.42 0.99 16.05
CA LEU A 159 4.06 2.09 16.79
C LEU A 159 3.17 2.63 17.91
N LYS A 160 1.88 2.83 17.66
CA LYS A 160 0.93 3.31 18.68
C LYS A 160 0.88 2.41 19.90
N ARG A 161 0.99 1.10 19.69
CA ARG A 161 0.85 0.09 20.75
C ARG A 161 2.11 -0.75 20.90
N LEU A 162 3.28 -0.15 20.69
CA LEU A 162 4.56 -0.86 20.67
C LEU A 162 4.75 -1.73 21.91
N GLU A 163 4.54 -1.16 23.10
CA GLU A 163 4.70 -1.89 24.36
C GLU A 163 3.69 -3.04 24.51
N PHE A 164 2.46 -2.85 24.05
CA PHE A 164 1.45 -3.89 24.04
C PHE A 164 1.89 -5.07 23.17
N TYR A 165 2.37 -4.81 21.94
CA TYR A 165 2.82 -5.88 21.04
C TYR A 165 4.03 -6.63 21.60
N LEU A 166 4.96 -5.93 22.25
CA LEU A 166 6.09 -6.57 22.93
C LEU A 166 5.62 -7.49 24.07
N ARG A 167 4.77 -7.01 24.97
CA ARG A 167 4.19 -7.82 26.05
C ARG A 167 3.36 -8.99 25.51
N PHE A 168 2.53 -8.76 24.50
CA PHE A 168 1.70 -9.78 23.89
C PHE A 168 2.56 -10.92 23.30
N LEU A 169 3.65 -10.58 22.62
CA LEU A 169 4.59 -11.58 22.07
C LEU A 169 5.27 -12.40 23.17
N GLU A 170 5.65 -11.77 24.29
CA GLU A 170 6.19 -12.47 25.46
C GLU A 170 5.15 -13.38 26.12
N ASP A 171 3.90 -12.96 26.20
CA ASP A 171 2.82 -13.76 26.75
C ASP A 171 2.54 -15.00 25.90
N VAL A 172 2.39 -14.86 24.59
CA VAL A 172 2.11 -16.01 23.71
C VAL A 172 3.26 -17.00 23.67
N LYS A 173 4.51 -16.56 23.90
CA LYS A 173 5.69 -17.43 24.02
C LYS A 173 5.48 -18.51 25.09
N PHE A 174 4.84 -18.18 26.22
CA PHE A 174 4.67 -19.09 27.35
C PHE A 174 3.32 -19.84 27.36
N ARG A 175 2.29 -19.30 26.72
CA ARG A 175 0.94 -19.92 26.68
C ARG A 175 0.82 -21.15 25.76
N LYS A 176 1.86 -21.46 24.98
CA LYS A 176 1.89 -22.61 24.06
C LYS A 176 2.18 -23.92 24.78
N GLN A 177 1.69 -25.04 24.22
CA GLN A 177 2.00 -26.40 24.71
C GLN A 177 3.51 -26.65 24.88
N LYS A 178 4.31 -26.11 23.95
CA LYS A 178 5.77 -26.05 24.07
C LYS A 178 6.17 -24.59 24.21
N PRO A 179 6.52 -24.13 25.43
CA PRO A 179 6.99 -22.78 25.65
C PRO A 179 8.22 -22.46 24.80
N GLY A 180 8.33 -21.22 24.34
CA GLY A 180 9.44 -20.73 23.55
C GLY A 180 9.01 -19.97 22.30
N TRP A 181 9.97 -19.36 21.64
CA TRP A 181 9.70 -18.55 20.44
C TRP A 181 9.55 -19.43 19.20
N THR A 182 8.52 -19.17 18.39
CA THR A 182 8.63 -19.54 16.97
C THR A 182 9.54 -18.54 16.25
N ASN A 183 10.07 -18.94 15.09
CA ASN A 183 10.98 -18.08 14.33
C ASN A 183 10.31 -16.75 13.91
N ILE A 184 9.03 -16.77 13.56
CA ILE A 184 8.30 -15.56 13.16
C ILE A 184 8.03 -14.62 14.33
N GLU A 185 7.69 -15.17 15.50
CA GLU A 185 7.52 -14.37 16.73
C GLU A 185 8.83 -13.70 17.15
N LEU A 186 9.93 -14.46 17.18
CA LEU A 186 11.24 -13.92 17.57
C LEU A 186 11.70 -12.84 16.59
N ASN A 187 11.49 -13.06 15.28
CA ASN A 187 11.81 -12.05 14.28
C ASN A 187 11.02 -10.76 14.51
N LEU A 188 9.70 -10.85 14.72
CA LEU A 188 8.90 -9.66 14.97
C LEU A 188 9.29 -8.99 16.29
N PHE A 189 9.47 -9.76 17.37
CA PHE A 189 9.89 -9.22 18.66
C PHE A 189 11.23 -8.47 18.57
N ASN A 190 12.21 -9.05 17.88
CA ASN A 190 13.50 -8.40 17.67
C ASN A 190 13.36 -7.16 16.78
N ALA A 191 12.51 -7.22 15.74
CA ALA A 191 12.27 -6.09 14.84
C ALA A 191 11.62 -4.90 15.57
N LEU A 192 10.71 -5.16 16.52
CA LEU A 192 10.08 -4.13 17.34
C LEU A 192 11.01 -3.55 18.43
N ASN A 193 12.14 -4.19 18.70
CA ASN A 193 13.21 -3.65 19.55
C ASN A 193 14.37 -3.03 18.76
N ASP A 194 14.34 -3.09 17.42
CA ASP A 194 15.41 -2.62 16.56
C ASP A 194 15.18 -1.16 16.15
N THR A 195 16.09 -0.27 16.54
CA THR A 195 16.08 1.18 16.25
C THR A 195 15.89 1.46 14.76
N SER A 196 16.62 0.76 13.89
CA SER A 196 16.54 1.01 12.44
C SER A 196 15.20 0.56 11.88
N THR A 197 14.65 -0.58 12.32
CA THR A 197 13.29 -1.00 11.97
C THR A 197 12.23 0.00 12.45
N LEU A 198 12.30 0.47 13.70
CA LEU A 198 11.37 1.48 14.22
C LEU A 198 11.44 2.78 13.41
N THR A 199 12.63 3.17 12.96
CA THR A 199 12.83 4.33 12.10
C THR A 199 12.14 4.16 10.74
N GLU A 200 12.23 2.97 10.14
CA GLU A 200 11.54 2.68 8.89
C GLU A 200 10.01 2.68 9.06
N LEU A 201 9.49 2.06 10.12
CA LEU A 201 8.06 2.07 10.43
C LEU A 201 7.54 3.51 10.62
N ALA A 202 8.30 4.35 11.34
CA ALA A 202 7.93 5.75 11.56
C ALA A 202 7.89 6.52 10.24
N THR A 203 8.85 6.28 9.35
CA THR A 203 8.92 6.92 8.03
C THR A 203 7.73 6.51 7.15
N MET A 204 7.36 5.22 7.14
CA MET A 204 6.19 4.71 6.42
C MET A 204 4.89 5.39 6.88
N VAL A 205 4.73 5.60 8.19
CA VAL A 205 3.58 6.30 8.77
C VAL A 205 3.58 7.78 8.39
N LEU A 206 4.72 8.46 8.49
CA LEU A 206 4.82 9.87 8.10
C LEU A 206 4.45 10.08 6.64
N TYR A 207 4.91 9.21 5.75
CA TYR A 207 4.52 9.25 4.34
C TYR A 207 3.02 9.03 4.16
N SER A 208 2.43 8.02 4.81
CA SER A 208 0.99 7.77 4.63
C SER A 208 0.12 8.90 5.15
N GLN A 209 0.49 9.48 6.30
CA GLN A 209 -0.23 10.61 6.91
C GLN A 209 -0.11 11.90 6.08
N SER A 210 1.03 12.12 5.42
CA SER A 210 1.30 13.35 4.65
C SER A 210 0.94 13.29 3.16
N ILE A 211 0.98 12.09 2.56
CA ILE A 211 0.73 11.88 1.13
C ILE A 211 -0.46 10.96 0.92
N THR A 212 -0.37 9.69 1.35
CA THR A 212 -1.34 8.66 0.97
C THR A 212 -2.76 9.02 1.41
N HIS A 213 -3.01 9.34 2.68
CA HIS A 213 -4.36 9.68 3.15
C HIS A 213 -4.93 10.94 2.47
N PRO A 214 -4.22 12.07 2.39
CA PRO A 214 -4.64 13.22 1.58
C PRO A 214 -4.94 12.86 0.12
N TYR A 215 -4.05 12.11 -0.53
CA TYR A 215 -4.21 11.66 -1.91
C TYR A 215 -5.49 10.84 -2.08
N LEU A 216 -5.73 9.90 -1.15
CA LEU A 216 -6.93 9.07 -1.13
C LEU A 216 -8.21 9.89 -1.02
N ARG A 217 -8.22 10.94 -0.18
CA ARG A 217 -9.39 11.82 -0.04
C ARG A 217 -9.73 12.53 -1.35
N VAL A 218 -8.72 12.97 -2.10
CA VAL A 218 -8.94 13.63 -3.39
C VAL A 218 -9.39 12.63 -4.45
N VAL A 219 -8.68 11.52 -4.64
CA VAL A 219 -8.97 10.59 -5.75
C VAL A 219 -10.25 9.78 -5.54
N ARG A 220 -10.70 9.62 -4.28
CA ARG A 220 -12.00 9.00 -3.98
C ARG A 220 -13.16 10.00 -3.96
N GLY A 221 -12.89 11.31 -3.89
CA GLY A 221 -13.95 12.34 -3.87
C GLY A 221 -15.01 12.11 -2.78
N SER A 222 -16.26 12.48 -3.07
CA SER A 222 -17.42 12.27 -2.18
C SER A 222 -17.96 10.82 -2.21
N GLY A 223 -17.31 9.91 -2.94
CA GLY A 223 -17.74 8.53 -3.11
C GLY A 223 -17.09 7.86 -4.33
N LYS A 224 -17.22 6.53 -4.42
CA LYS A 224 -16.60 5.73 -5.49
C LYS A 224 -16.93 6.30 -6.87
N ASN A 225 -15.90 6.50 -7.70
CA ASN A 225 -16.03 6.89 -9.10
C ASN A 225 -16.68 8.26 -9.35
N THR A 226 -16.51 9.23 -8.46
CA THR A 226 -16.97 10.61 -8.70
C THR A 226 -15.92 11.49 -9.40
N VAL A 227 -14.68 11.02 -9.44
CA VAL A 227 -13.53 11.78 -9.93
C VAL A 227 -13.09 11.24 -11.28
N ASN A 228 -13.11 12.11 -12.29
CA ASN A 228 -12.50 11.85 -13.59
C ASN A 228 -10.98 11.95 -13.47
N VAL A 229 -10.27 10.85 -13.73
CA VAL A 229 -8.81 10.80 -13.57
C VAL A 229 -8.09 11.81 -14.47
N LEU A 230 -8.68 12.14 -15.62
CA LEU A 230 -8.11 13.05 -16.62
C LEU A 230 -7.99 14.48 -16.08
N ASN A 231 -8.77 14.83 -15.05
CA ASN A 231 -8.73 16.13 -14.39
C ASN A 231 -7.66 16.21 -13.29
N LEU A 232 -6.94 15.11 -13.01
CA LEU A 232 -5.97 15.04 -11.92
C LEU A 232 -4.54 15.44 -12.32
N GLY A 233 -4.32 15.97 -13.53
CA GLY A 233 -2.99 16.36 -14.00
C GLY A 233 -2.30 17.36 -13.07
N ALA A 234 -3.00 18.46 -12.74
CA ALA A 234 -2.51 19.46 -11.79
C ALA A 234 -2.27 18.86 -10.39
N PHE A 235 -3.20 18.02 -9.92
CA PHE A 235 -3.07 17.40 -8.60
C PHE A 235 -1.83 16.47 -8.50
N HIS A 236 -1.49 15.71 -9.53
CA HIS A 236 -0.26 14.90 -9.53
C HIS A 236 1.01 15.75 -9.57
N LYS A 237 0.94 16.97 -10.12
CA LYS A 237 2.03 17.95 -10.01
C LYS A 237 2.16 18.41 -8.55
N ASP A 238 1.07 18.77 -7.89
CA ASP A 238 1.06 19.19 -6.48
C ASP A 238 1.62 18.10 -5.55
N VAL A 239 1.27 16.83 -5.80
CA VAL A 239 1.84 15.68 -5.05
C VAL A 239 3.37 15.68 -5.13
N ARG A 240 3.93 15.84 -6.34
CA ARG A 240 5.39 15.85 -6.54
C ARG A 240 6.04 17.07 -5.89
N GLU A 241 5.43 18.24 -6.02
CA GLU A 241 5.92 19.48 -5.39
C GLU A 241 5.90 19.39 -3.87
N HIS A 242 4.85 18.82 -3.27
CA HIS A 242 4.77 18.61 -1.82
C HIS A 242 5.82 17.60 -1.33
N CYS A 243 6.04 16.52 -2.08
CA CYS A 243 7.12 15.59 -1.78
C CYS A 243 8.48 16.30 -1.82
N GLN A 244 8.73 17.15 -2.83
CA GLN A 244 9.98 17.90 -2.95
C GLN A 244 10.16 18.87 -1.77
N LYS A 245 9.09 19.58 -1.40
CA LYS A 245 9.06 20.46 -0.23
C LYS A 245 9.46 19.73 1.06
N ILE A 246 9.03 18.48 1.23
CA ILE A 246 9.41 17.64 2.38
C ILE A 246 10.88 17.22 2.31
N ILE A 247 11.41 16.91 1.13
CA ILE A 247 12.85 16.61 0.94
C ILE A 247 13.69 17.82 1.34
N ASP A 248 13.31 19.01 0.87
CA ASP A 248 14.05 20.25 1.10
C ASP A 248 13.94 20.69 2.57
N THR A 249 12.75 20.50 3.17
CA THR A 249 12.44 20.90 4.54
C THR A 249 11.80 19.74 5.33
N PRO A 250 12.58 18.71 5.72
CA PRO A 250 12.04 17.54 6.43
C PRO A 250 11.48 17.89 7.81
N ALA A 251 11.89 19.02 8.39
CA ALA A 251 11.36 19.56 9.64
C ALA A 251 9.82 19.74 9.60
N LEU A 252 9.23 19.93 8.41
CA LEU A 252 7.78 19.95 8.23
C LEU A 252 7.09 18.68 8.74
N LEU A 253 7.78 17.52 8.70
CA LEU A 253 7.23 16.26 9.19
C LEU A 253 7.82 15.81 10.53
N ILE A 254 9.08 16.17 10.83
CA ILE A 254 9.80 15.56 11.96
C ILE A 254 10.02 16.51 13.15
N SER A 255 9.76 17.81 13.00
CA SER A 255 9.89 18.78 14.11
C SER A 255 8.85 18.51 15.20
N GLU A 256 9.15 18.90 16.44
CA GLU A 256 8.16 18.85 17.54
C GLU A 256 6.95 19.74 17.24
N ASP A 257 7.19 20.90 16.61
CA ASP A 257 6.15 21.88 16.25
C ASP A 257 5.55 21.65 14.84
N ALA A 258 5.84 20.51 14.21
CA ALA A 258 5.32 20.19 12.90
C ALA A 258 3.79 20.10 12.92
N ASP A 259 3.15 21.02 12.21
CA ASP A 259 1.69 21.10 12.13
C ASP A 259 1.17 20.49 10.82
N TYR A 260 0.00 19.84 10.92
CA TYR A 260 -0.64 19.17 9.78
C TYR A 260 -0.89 20.14 8.63
N ALA A 261 -1.19 21.42 8.90
CA ALA A 261 -1.57 22.38 7.87
C ALA A 261 -0.47 22.60 6.81
N THR A 262 0.80 22.40 7.19
CA THR A 262 1.94 22.56 6.28
C THR A 262 2.55 21.23 5.84
N ALA A 263 2.25 20.17 6.58
CA ALA A 263 2.90 18.88 6.49
C ALA A 263 2.08 17.85 5.69
N THR A 264 0.75 17.94 5.71
CA THR A 264 -0.12 17.14 4.85
C THR A 264 -0.36 17.82 3.51
N LEU A 265 -0.47 17.02 2.45
CA LEU A 265 -0.68 17.52 1.08
C LEU A 265 -1.95 18.36 0.94
N ASP A 266 -3.02 18.05 1.69
CA ASP A 266 -4.29 18.75 1.64
C ASP A 266 -4.52 19.72 2.81
N GLY A 267 -3.50 19.92 3.65
CA GLY A 267 -3.57 20.78 4.84
C GLY A 267 -4.60 20.34 5.88
N LYS A 268 -5.13 19.12 5.80
CA LYS A 268 -6.11 18.57 6.76
C LYS A 268 -5.40 17.86 7.92
N PRO A 269 -6.09 17.69 9.07
CA PRO A 269 -5.56 16.92 10.19
C PRO A 269 -5.09 15.53 9.80
N TRP A 270 -4.12 15.03 10.57
CA TRP A 270 -3.65 13.65 10.49
C TRP A 270 -4.82 12.66 10.57
N GLU A 271 -4.84 11.66 9.71
CA GLU A 271 -5.82 10.57 9.78
C GLU A 271 -5.66 9.80 11.10
N ASP A 272 -4.42 9.62 11.56
CA ASP A 272 -4.10 8.96 12.81
C ASP A 272 -3.10 9.79 13.64
N GLY A 273 -3.62 10.77 14.36
CA GLY A 273 -2.81 11.62 15.26
C GLY A 273 -2.13 10.88 16.42
N ASN A 274 -2.65 9.71 16.81
CA ASN A 274 -2.03 8.87 17.84
C ASN A 274 -0.72 8.27 17.32
N SER A 275 -0.68 7.87 16.04
CA SER A 275 0.54 7.37 15.41
C SER A 275 1.64 8.43 15.30
N ILE A 276 1.27 9.68 14.98
CA ILE A 276 2.19 10.83 15.01
C ILE A 276 2.72 11.07 16.41
N SER A 277 1.84 11.04 17.42
CA SER A 277 2.25 11.20 18.83
C SER A 277 3.22 10.10 19.27
N ALA A 278 3.01 8.85 18.86
CA ALA A 278 3.92 7.75 19.14
C ALA A 278 5.30 7.96 18.49
N ILE A 279 5.35 8.43 17.24
CA ILE A 279 6.61 8.78 16.57
C ILE A 279 7.35 9.88 17.35
N ARG A 280 6.65 10.94 17.77
CA ARG A 280 7.25 12.01 18.59
C ARG A 280 7.80 11.48 19.90
N GLN A 281 7.09 10.56 20.55
CA GLN A 281 7.58 9.93 21.77
C GLN A 281 8.87 9.12 21.51
N LEU A 282 8.95 8.38 20.40
CA LEU A 282 10.16 7.66 20.01
C LEU A 282 11.34 8.60 19.70
N GLN A 283 11.08 9.76 19.09
CA GLN A 283 12.10 10.81 18.90
C GLN A 283 12.61 11.33 20.24
N LYS A 284 11.72 11.66 21.18
CA LYS A 284 12.08 12.14 22.53
C LYS A 284 12.89 11.12 23.32
N GLN A 285 12.66 9.83 23.09
CA GLN A 285 13.40 8.73 23.70
C GLN A 285 14.71 8.38 22.95
N ASP A 286 15.07 9.14 21.90
CA ASP A 286 16.21 8.87 21.03
C ASP A 286 16.21 7.45 20.42
N LYS A 287 15.03 6.86 20.22
CA LYS A 287 14.88 5.50 19.67
C LYS A 287 14.91 5.44 18.15
N ILE A 288 14.83 6.58 17.48
CA ILE A 288 14.84 6.70 16.01
C ILE A 288 15.74 7.86 15.56
N PRO A 289 17.04 7.86 15.92
CA PRO A 289 17.97 8.97 15.71
C PRO A 289 18.19 9.30 14.21
N HIS A 290 17.95 8.34 13.33
CA HIS A 290 18.15 8.47 11.88
C HIS A 290 16.86 8.80 11.12
N LEU A 291 15.78 9.18 11.80
CA LEU A 291 14.47 9.48 11.17
C LEU A 291 14.56 10.53 10.07
N ARG A 292 15.31 11.62 10.29
CA ARG A 292 15.49 12.67 9.27
C ARG A 292 16.03 12.10 7.96
N LEU A 293 17.04 11.25 8.06
CA LEU A 293 17.72 10.66 6.90
C LEU A 293 16.80 9.67 6.18
N ALA A 294 16.10 8.82 6.94
CA ALA A 294 15.13 7.86 6.40
C ALA A 294 13.98 8.56 5.67
N VAL A 295 13.42 9.63 6.25
CA VAL A 295 12.35 10.45 5.62
C VAL A 295 12.84 11.04 4.30
N ILE A 296 14.00 11.69 4.26
CA ILE A 296 14.54 12.26 3.02
C ILE A 296 14.69 11.17 1.95
N ALA A 297 15.32 10.05 2.29
CA ALA A 297 15.54 8.94 1.36
C ALA A 297 14.22 8.35 0.84
N PHE A 298 13.23 8.18 1.72
CA PHE A 298 11.91 7.69 1.34
C PHE A 298 11.25 8.63 0.33
N PHE A 299 11.23 9.93 0.60
CA PHE A 299 10.62 10.89 -0.30
C PHE A 299 11.36 11.02 -1.63
N GLN A 300 12.70 10.90 -1.66
CA GLN A 300 13.48 10.85 -2.91
C GLN A 300 13.09 9.65 -3.79
N GLY A 301 12.94 8.46 -3.19
CA GLY A 301 12.46 7.27 -3.89
C GLY A 301 11.00 7.41 -4.36
N ALA A 302 10.16 8.00 -3.52
CA ALA A 302 8.75 8.23 -3.83
C ALA A 302 8.58 9.22 -5.00
N ILE A 303 9.29 10.36 -5.03
CA ILE A 303 9.22 11.32 -6.14
C ILE A 303 9.63 10.69 -7.46
N THR A 304 10.75 9.97 -7.47
CA THR A 304 11.24 9.28 -8.67
C THR A 304 10.16 8.37 -9.25
N THR A 305 9.42 7.72 -8.36
CA THR A 305 8.35 6.81 -8.73
C THR A 305 7.07 7.55 -9.13
N TRP A 306 6.69 8.62 -8.45
CA TRP A 306 5.58 9.49 -8.86
C TRP A 306 5.79 10.02 -10.27
N VAL A 307 6.99 10.52 -10.61
CA VAL A 307 7.33 10.98 -11.96
C VAL A 307 7.08 9.87 -12.98
N ARG A 308 7.57 8.66 -12.71
CA ARG A 308 7.40 7.51 -13.60
C ARG A 308 5.94 7.08 -13.77
N PHE A 309 5.17 7.04 -12.68
CA PHE A 309 3.80 6.52 -12.68
C PHE A 309 2.72 7.59 -12.91
N SER A 310 3.11 8.84 -13.19
CA SER A 310 2.21 9.92 -13.60
C SER A 310 2.62 10.55 -14.93
N SER A 311 3.42 9.83 -15.74
CA SER A 311 3.93 10.31 -17.03
C SER A 311 2.83 10.60 -18.05
N GLU A 312 1.65 9.98 -17.92
CA GLU A 312 0.50 10.29 -18.77
C GLU A 312 0.00 11.74 -18.61
N PHE A 313 0.34 12.39 -17.49
CA PHE A 313 0.02 13.79 -17.19
C PHE A 313 1.18 14.74 -17.50
N ALA A 314 2.16 14.33 -18.30
CA ALA A 314 3.28 15.20 -18.67
C ALA A 314 2.78 16.44 -19.45
N PRO A 315 3.35 17.64 -19.21
CA PRO A 315 3.03 18.84 -19.99
C PRO A 315 3.20 18.62 -21.49
N GLY A 316 2.25 19.07 -22.30
CA GLY A 316 2.21 18.85 -23.74
C GLY A 316 1.84 17.42 -24.17
N GLY A 317 1.54 16.53 -23.23
CA GLY A 317 0.99 15.19 -23.49
C GLY A 317 -0.48 15.24 -23.92
N THR A 318 -1.04 14.07 -24.28
CA THR A 318 -2.43 13.96 -24.75
C THR A 318 -3.41 14.53 -23.73
N ILE A 319 -3.35 14.10 -22.46
CA ILE A 319 -4.28 14.55 -21.40
C ILE A 319 -4.18 16.07 -21.16
N ASP A 320 -2.97 16.61 -21.18
CA ASP A 320 -2.70 18.04 -20.97
C ASP A 320 -3.33 18.91 -22.07
N LYS A 321 -3.29 18.43 -23.32
CA LYS A 321 -3.85 19.11 -24.49
C LYS A 321 -5.37 18.99 -24.63
N MET A 322 -5.99 18.02 -23.96
CA MET A 322 -7.44 17.83 -24.03
C MET A 322 -8.19 19.02 -23.44
N THR A 323 -9.25 19.41 -24.14
CA THR A 323 -10.30 20.30 -23.65
C THR A 323 -11.09 19.66 -22.50
N LEU A 324 -11.89 20.45 -21.79
CA LEU A 324 -12.75 19.93 -20.72
C LEU A 324 -13.81 18.99 -21.30
N GLU A 325 -14.37 19.35 -22.45
CA GLU A 325 -15.37 18.57 -23.17
C GLU A 325 -14.83 17.20 -23.58
N GLU A 326 -13.61 17.13 -24.11
CA GLU A 326 -12.97 15.85 -24.44
C GLU A 326 -12.70 14.99 -23.21
N ARG A 327 -12.30 15.59 -22.08
CA ARG A 327 -12.10 14.86 -20.82
C ARG A 327 -13.41 14.29 -20.29
N ASP A 328 -14.50 15.04 -20.41
CA ASP A 328 -15.82 14.61 -19.97
C ASP A 328 -16.40 13.53 -20.88
N LEU A 329 -16.15 13.59 -22.20
CA LEU A 329 -16.51 12.52 -23.14
C LEU A 329 -15.69 11.24 -22.90
N ALA A 330 -14.40 11.38 -22.60
CA ALA A 330 -13.50 10.28 -22.29
C ALA A 330 -13.45 9.94 -20.79
N TRP A 331 -14.56 10.18 -20.07
CA TRP A 331 -14.61 10.01 -18.63
C TRP A 331 -14.11 8.63 -18.19
N MET A 332 -13.22 8.63 -17.19
CA MET A 332 -12.70 7.40 -16.61
C MET A 332 -12.45 7.55 -15.10
N PRO A 333 -12.78 6.53 -14.30
CA PRO A 333 -12.70 6.63 -12.85
C PRO A 333 -11.25 6.71 -12.38
N ALA A 334 -10.99 7.57 -11.38
CA ALA A 334 -9.66 7.70 -10.78
C ALA A 334 -9.18 6.43 -10.05
N THR A 335 -10.10 5.61 -9.54
CA THR A 335 -9.79 4.32 -8.89
C THR A 335 -10.43 3.16 -9.65
N ASN A 336 -9.80 2.00 -9.58
CA ASN A 336 -10.27 0.78 -10.25
C ASN A 336 -11.10 -0.13 -9.31
N ASP A 337 -11.59 0.42 -8.18
CA ASP A 337 -12.21 -0.34 -7.09
C ASP A 337 -13.42 -1.18 -7.56
N VAL A 338 -14.18 -0.67 -8.53
CA VAL A 338 -15.35 -1.37 -9.09
C VAL A 338 -14.93 -2.59 -9.91
N ASN A 339 -13.87 -2.48 -10.71
CA ASN A 339 -13.37 -3.58 -11.52
C ASN A 339 -12.65 -4.63 -10.65
N GLU A 340 -11.87 -4.18 -9.65
CA GLU A 340 -11.19 -5.07 -8.70
C GLU A 340 -12.19 -5.85 -7.82
N GLY A 341 -13.27 -5.20 -7.37
CA GLY A 341 -14.35 -5.84 -6.63
C GLY A 341 -15.12 -6.87 -7.46
N ALA A 342 -15.45 -6.55 -8.72
CA ALA A 342 -16.15 -7.47 -9.62
C ALA A 342 -15.29 -8.69 -10.00
N LEU A 343 -13.99 -8.48 -10.24
CA LEU A 343 -13.04 -9.57 -10.51
C LEU A 343 -12.83 -10.47 -9.29
N ALA A 344 -12.81 -9.91 -8.07
CA ALA A 344 -12.72 -10.69 -6.82
C ALA A 344 -13.96 -11.57 -6.57
N LEU A 345 -15.12 -11.17 -7.09
CA LEU A 345 -16.36 -11.96 -7.01
C LEU A 345 -16.37 -13.13 -8.00
N LEU A 346 -15.62 -13.10 -9.10
CA LEU A 346 -15.62 -14.20 -10.09
C LEU A 346 -15.13 -15.54 -9.53
N PRO A 347 -14.04 -15.62 -8.74
CA PRO A 347 -13.65 -16.86 -8.04
C PRO A 347 -14.69 -17.32 -7.00
N LEU A 348 -15.34 -16.38 -6.31
CA LEU A 348 -16.37 -16.67 -5.30
C LEU A 348 -17.64 -17.23 -5.97
N ALA A 349 -18.09 -16.59 -7.05
CA ALA A 349 -19.17 -17.04 -7.90
C ALA A 349 -18.86 -18.41 -8.53
N LYS A 350 -17.63 -18.63 -9.01
CA LYS A 350 -17.20 -19.95 -9.51
C LYS A 350 -17.17 -21.04 -8.42
N ARG A 351 -16.92 -20.68 -7.15
CA ARG A 351 -17.03 -21.62 -6.01
C ARG A 351 -18.49 -21.93 -5.66
N LEU A 352 -19.36 -20.94 -5.72
CA LEU A 352 -20.81 -21.11 -5.50
C LEU A 352 -21.50 -21.86 -6.67
N LEU A 353 -21.01 -21.68 -7.90
CA LEU A 353 -21.48 -22.35 -9.13
C LEU A 353 -21.02 -23.81 -9.28
N LYS A 354 -20.30 -24.38 -8.29
CA LYS A 354 -20.03 -25.84 -8.26
C LYS A 354 -21.22 -26.67 -7.77
N VAL A 355 -22.34 -26.03 -7.40
CA VAL A 355 -23.60 -26.72 -7.10
C VAL A 355 -24.61 -26.36 -8.19
N SER A 356 -25.09 -27.39 -8.90
CA SER A 356 -26.15 -27.38 -9.92
C SER A 356 -25.80 -26.89 -11.34
N ILE A 357 -25.85 -27.84 -12.28
CA ILE A 357 -25.68 -27.69 -13.74
C ILE A 357 -26.86 -26.93 -14.41
N HIS A 358 -27.86 -26.46 -13.66
CA HIS A 358 -29.08 -25.88 -14.24
C HIS A 358 -29.01 -24.37 -14.59
N TRP A 359 -27.98 -23.62 -14.15
CA TRP A 359 -27.97 -22.15 -14.26
C TRP A 359 -27.32 -21.56 -15.52
N ARG A 360 -26.87 -22.38 -16.49
CA ARG A 360 -26.11 -21.89 -17.66
C ARG A 360 -26.91 -21.08 -18.70
N LYS A 361 -28.24 -21.03 -18.63
CA LYS A 361 -29.06 -20.34 -19.66
C LYS A 361 -29.41 -18.88 -19.35
N THR A 362 -29.28 -18.41 -18.10
CA THR A 362 -29.74 -17.06 -17.71
C THR A 362 -28.66 -15.98 -17.81
N TYR A 363 -27.38 -16.36 -17.92
CA TYR A 363 -26.24 -15.43 -17.82
C TYR A 363 -25.84 -14.70 -19.11
N LYS A 364 -26.48 -14.98 -20.26
CA LYS A 364 -26.09 -14.36 -21.54
C LYS A 364 -26.60 -12.92 -21.76
N HIS A 365 -27.39 -12.36 -20.85
CA HIS A 365 -28.06 -11.06 -21.07
C HIS A 365 -27.97 -10.04 -19.92
N CYS A 366 -27.09 -10.21 -18.92
CA CYS A 366 -26.92 -9.18 -17.89
C CYS A 366 -25.66 -8.35 -18.15
N SER A 367 -25.87 -7.08 -18.54
CA SER A 367 -24.82 -6.10 -18.85
C SER A 367 -24.46 -5.20 -17.67
N SER A 368 -25.09 -5.37 -16.49
CA SER A 368 -24.72 -4.59 -15.29
C SER A 368 -24.85 -5.39 -13.97
N ALA A 369 -24.12 -4.93 -12.93
CA ALA A 369 -24.16 -5.52 -11.59
C ALA A 369 -25.52 -5.36 -10.88
N ASN A 370 -26.34 -4.39 -11.29
CA ASN A 370 -27.69 -4.20 -10.76
C ASN A 370 -28.67 -5.27 -11.27
N ASP A 371 -28.47 -5.80 -12.48
CA ASP A 371 -29.30 -6.88 -13.04
C ASP A 371 -29.09 -8.21 -12.29
N LEU A 372 -27.89 -8.40 -11.72
CA LEU A 372 -27.56 -9.56 -10.89
C LEU A 372 -28.20 -9.49 -9.49
N LEU A 373 -28.27 -8.29 -8.90
CA LEU A 373 -28.89 -8.10 -7.59
C LEU A 373 -30.43 -8.19 -7.66
N SER A 374 -31.06 -7.68 -8.72
CA SER A 374 -32.51 -7.78 -8.90
C SER A 374 -32.99 -9.22 -9.12
N ALA A 375 -32.19 -10.04 -9.82
CA ALA A 375 -32.45 -11.46 -10.00
C ALA A 375 -32.33 -12.27 -8.70
N ILE A 376 -31.51 -11.82 -7.75
CA ILE A 376 -31.33 -12.44 -6.43
C ILE A 376 -32.42 -12.00 -5.45
N SER A 377 -32.89 -10.75 -5.52
CA SER A 377 -33.92 -10.21 -4.61
C SER A 377 -35.36 -10.57 -5.00
N GLY A 378 -35.60 -11.07 -6.22
CA GLY A 378 -36.94 -11.34 -6.75
C GLY A 378 -37.61 -12.66 -6.34
N GLN A 379 -37.07 -13.43 -5.38
CA GLN A 379 -37.61 -14.73 -4.97
C GLN A 379 -37.96 -14.85 -3.47
N SER A 380 -38.25 -13.74 -2.78
CA SER A 380 -38.77 -13.83 -1.40
C SER A 380 -40.31 -13.76 -1.27
N ASP A 381 -41.06 -13.60 -2.36
CA ASP A 381 -42.52 -13.63 -2.31
C ASP A 381 -43.10 -14.80 -3.12
N ARG A 382 -43.33 -15.91 -2.41
CA ARG A 382 -44.41 -16.88 -2.63
C ARG A 382 -44.48 -17.78 -1.39
N GLY A 383 -45.64 -17.78 -0.74
CA GLY A 383 -45.91 -18.43 0.54
C GLY A 383 -45.88 -19.94 0.54
#